data_AF-A0A8E1QYF1-F1
#
_entry.id   AF-A0A8E1QYF1-F1
#
_cell.length_a   1.000
_cell.length_b   1.000
_cell.length_c   1.000
_cell.angle_alpha   90.00
_cell.angle_beta   90.00
_cell.angle_gamma   90.00
#
_symmetry.space_group_name_H-M   'P 1'
#
loop_
_entity.id
_entity.type
_entity.pdbx_description
1 polymer ?
#
loop_
_entity_poly.entity_id
_entity_poly.type
_entity_poly.pdbx_seq_one_letter_code
_entity_poly.pdbx_strand_id
1 'polypeptide(L)'
;MAKNFNPRTAESLFKQKLRTMIGSTAHTQNIADQAMELAGQFMTEDEISNSDAYRVIENVSCVCEEAMQVLVEELQKGTRLHEILTGD
;
A
#
# COMPACT_ATOMS: atom_id res chain seq x y z
N MET A 1 -1.69 -35.67 -17.60
CA MET A 1 -0.36 -35.17 -17.19
C MET A 1 -0.54 -34.22 -16.02
N ALA A 2 -0.16 -34.63 -14.81
CA ALA A 2 -0.14 -33.72 -13.66
C ALA A 2 1.00 -32.71 -13.88
N LYS A 3 0.67 -31.41 -13.92
CA LYS A 3 1.70 -30.36 -13.87
C LYS A 3 2.41 -30.50 -12.52
N ASN A 4 3.71 -30.81 -12.55
CA ASN A 4 4.54 -30.81 -11.35
C ASN A 4 4.51 -29.41 -10.74
N PHE A 5 3.70 -29.22 -9.70
CA PHE A 5 3.69 -28.02 -8.91
C PHE A 5 5.03 -27.94 -8.17
N ASN A 6 5.83 -26.93 -8.49
CA ASN A 6 7.08 -26.68 -7.79
C ASN A 6 6.83 -25.64 -6.68
N PRO A 7 6.64 -26.05 -5.42
CA PRO A 7 6.28 -25.15 -4.33
C PRO A 7 7.33 -24.05 -4.10
N ARG A 8 8.61 -24.31 -4.38
CA ARG A 8 9.69 -23.30 -4.29
C ARG A 8 9.54 -22.17 -5.31
N THR A 9 8.97 -22.46 -6.48
CA THR A 9 8.68 -21.45 -7.50
C THR A 9 7.44 -20.64 -7.15
N ALA A 10 6.42 -21.27 -6.56
CA ALA A 10 5.20 -20.61 -6.13
C ALA A 10 5.44 -19.60 -4.99
N GLU A 11 6.23 -19.99 -3.97
CA GLU A 11 6.59 -19.12 -2.86
C GLU A 11 7.41 -17.90 -3.33
N SER A 12 8.37 -18.11 -4.23
CA SER A 12 9.18 -17.03 -4.80
C SER A 12 8.31 -16.02 -5.58
N LEU A 13 7.37 -16.52 -6.39
CA LEU A 13 6.44 -15.69 -7.14
C LEU A 13 5.50 -14.90 -6.22
N PHE A 14 5.01 -15.53 -5.14
CA PHE A 14 4.20 -14.87 -4.13
C PHE A 14 4.96 -13.71 -3.47
N LYS A 15 6.19 -13.95 -3.01
CA LYS A 15 7.06 -12.92 -2.43
C LYS A 15 7.32 -11.78 -3.41
N GLN A 16 7.54 -12.08 -4.68
CA GLN A 16 7.73 -11.07 -5.72
C GLN A 16 6.48 -10.19 -5.88
N LYS A 17 5.30 -10.80 -6.04
CA LYS A 17 4.03 -10.07 -6.17
C LYS A 17 3.75 -9.20 -4.95
N LEU A 18 4.01 -9.74 -3.76
CA LEU A 18 3.84 -9.00 -2.51
C LEU A 18 4.76 -7.76 -2.44
N ARG A 19 6.05 -7.92 -2.78
CA ARG A 19 6.98 -6.78 -2.88
C ARG A 19 6.51 -5.75 -3.89
N THR A 20 5.98 -6.17 -5.03
CA THR A 20 5.40 -5.26 -6.02
C THR A 20 4.21 -4.49 -5.46
N MET A 21 3.28 -5.16 -4.75
CA MET A 21 2.14 -4.47 -4.12
C MET A 21 2.60 -3.46 -3.06
N ILE A 22 3.53 -3.84 -2.17
CA ILE A 22 4.13 -2.91 -1.20
C ILE A 22 4.73 -1.70 -1.90
N GLY A 23 5.52 -1.94 -2.96
CA GLY A 23 6.13 -0.88 -3.75
C GLY A 23 5.11 0.06 -4.39
N SER A 24 4.02 -0.49 -4.92
CA SER A 24 2.93 0.32 -5.48
C SER A 24 2.24 1.17 -4.42
N THR A 25 1.87 0.59 -3.27
CA THR A 25 1.24 1.33 -2.16
C THR A 25 2.15 2.45 -1.65
N ALA A 26 3.42 2.15 -1.41
CA ALA A 26 4.40 3.17 -0.99
C ALA A 26 4.59 4.27 -2.05
N HIS A 27 4.58 3.91 -3.34
CA HIS A 27 4.66 4.90 -4.41
C HIS A 27 3.42 5.79 -4.47
N THR A 28 2.22 5.24 -4.26
CA THR A 28 0.98 6.02 -4.17
C THR A 28 1.01 6.99 -2.99
N GLN A 29 1.47 6.54 -1.81
CA GLN A 29 1.65 7.42 -0.66
C GLN A 29 2.58 8.59 -0.97
N ASN A 30 3.75 8.30 -1.57
CA ASN A 30 4.71 9.33 -1.97
C ASN A 30 4.12 10.36 -2.95
N ILE A 31 3.25 9.93 -3.86
CA ILE A 31 2.55 10.85 -4.78
C ILE A 31 1.57 11.74 -4.01
N ALA A 32 0.83 11.17 -3.06
CA ALA A 32 -0.09 11.94 -2.21
C ALA A 32 0.68 12.97 -1.38
N ASP A 33 1.78 12.58 -0.75
CA ASP A 33 2.64 13.46 0.04
C ASP A 33 3.23 14.60 -0.82
N GLN A 34 3.71 14.28 -2.02
CA GLN A 34 4.19 15.30 -2.97
C GLN A 34 3.07 16.26 -3.40
N ALA A 35 1.86 15.77 -3.61
CA ALA A 35 0.73 16.63 -3.96
C ALA A 35 0.33 17.56 -2.81
N MET A 36 0.42 17.09 -1.55
CA MET A 36 0.22 17.93 -0.37
C MET A 36 1.32 18.98 -0.22
N GLU A 37 2.59 18.62 -0.44
CA GLU A 37 3.70 19.56 -0.42
C GLU A 37 3.54 20.65 -1.48
N LEU A 38 3.19 20.26 -2.71
CA LEU A 38 2.90 21.21 -3.79
C LEU A 38 1.73 22.13 -3.45
N ALA A 39 0.64 21.60 -2.88
CA ALA A 39 -0.47 22.44 -2.43
C ALA A 39 -0.01 23.47 -1.39
N GLY A 40 0.86 23.10 -0.44
CA GLY A 40 1.50 24.00 0.51
C GLY A 40 2.35 25.12 -0.11
N GLN A 41 2.85 24.93 -1.33
CA GLN A 41 3.63 25.95 -2.05
C GLN A 41 2.77 26.97 -2.80
N PHE A 42 1.55 26.59 -3.20
CA PHE A 42 0.69 27.40 -4.07
C PHE A 42 -0.60 27.89 -3.41
N MET A 43 -0.99 27.31 -2.27
CA MET A 43 -2.21 27.65 -1.53
C MET A 43 -1.84 28.16 -0.14
N THR A 44 -2.64 29.11 0.35
CA THR A 44 -2.59 29.56 1.74
C THR A 44 -3.15 28.49 2.69
N GLU A 45 -2.85 28.61 3.99
CA GLU A 45 -3.39 27.69 5.01
C GLU A 45 -4.93 27.67 5.02
N ASP A 46 -5.57 28.83 4.86
CA ASP A 46 -7.03 28.94 4.79
C ASP A 46 -7.58 28.18 3.57
N GLU A 47 -6.95 28.33 2.40
CA GLU A 47 -7.34 27.62 1.17
C GLU A 47 -7.15 26.11 1.29
N ILE A 48 -6.06 25.65 1.92
CA ILE A 48 -5.80 24.24 2.18
C ILE A 48 -6.86 23.66 3.14
N SER A 49 -7.15 24.36 4.23
CA SER A 49 -8.11 23.92 5.25
C SER A 49 -9.53 23.73 4.71
N ASN A 50 -9.89 24.48 3.67
CA ASN A 50 -11.19 24.47 3.02
C ASN A 50 -11.19 23.69 1.68
N SER A 51 -10.10 22.98 1.36
CA SER A 51 -9.97 22.23 0.11
C SER A 51 -10.37 20.77 0.27
N ASP A 52 -11.53 20.41 -0.27
CA ASP A 52 -11.95 19.01 -0.37
C ASP A 52 -10.94 18.15 -1.16
N ALA A 53 -10.31 18.74 -2.17
CA ALA A 53 -9.27 18.06 -2.93
C ALA A 53 -8.05 17.73 -2.06
N TYR A 54 -7.60 18.68 -1.23
CA TYR A 54 -6.50 18.45 -0.30
C TYR A 54 -6.86 17.36 0.72
N ARG A 55 -8.06 17.42 1.31
CA ARG A 55 -8.56 16.39 2.24
C ARG A 55 -8.58 15.00 1.61
N VAL A 56 -8.99 14.89 0.34
CA VAL A 56 -8.97 13.60 -0.37
C VAL A 56 -7.53 13.10 -0.57
N ILE A 57 -6.58 13.98 -0.88
CA ILE A 57 -5.16 13.61 -1.02
C ILE A 57 -4.59 13.14 0.33
N GLU A 58 -4.85 13.88 1.41
CA GLU A 58 -4.47 13.51 2.78
C GLU A 58 -5.02 12.12 3.14
N ASN A 59 -6.31 11.89 2.89
CA ASN A 59 -6.94 10.58 3.12
C ASN A 59 -6.26 9.46 2.33
N VAL A 60 -5.81 9.71 1.09
CA VAL A 60 -5.07 8.72 0.30
C VAL A 60 -3.73 8.40 0.95
N SER A 61 -3.00 9.40 1.45
CA SER A 61 -1.74 9.17 2.17
C SER A 61 -1.97 8.33 3.43
N CYS A 62 -2.96 8.71 4.25
CA CYS A 62 -3.33 7.97 5.47
C CYS A 62 -3.72 6.51 5.18
N VAL A 63 -4.56 6.26 4.17
CA VAL A 63 -4.97 4.89 3.82
C VAL A 63 -3.79 4.05 3.33
N CYS A 64 -2.81 4.65 2.63
CA CYS A 64 -1.60 3.94 2.26
C CYS A 64 -0.76 3.55 3.49
N GLU A 65 -0.64 4.45 4.46
CA GLU A 65 0.07 4.19 5.72
C GLU A 65 -0.62 3.08 6.52
N GLU A 66 -1.95 3.16 6.70
CA GLU A 66 -2.75 2.12 7.37
C GLU A 66 -2.60 0.77 6.67
N ALA A 67 -2.67 0.74 5.33
CA ALA A 67 -2.52 -0.49 4.56
C ALA A 67 -1.13 -1.11 4.74
N MET A 68 -0.07 -0.29 4.76
CA MET A 68 1.28 -0.77 5.01
C MET A 68 1.46 -1.26 6.44
N GLN A 69 0.89 -0.58 7.43
CA GLN A 69 0.93 -1.01 8.82
C GLN A 69 0.27 -2.38 9.00
N VAL A 70 -0.97 -2.54 8.52
CA VAL A 70 -1.70 -3.83 8.56
C VAL A 70 -0.86 -4.92 7.90
N LEU A 71 -0.27 -4.64 6.74
CA LEU A 71 0.56 -5.62 6.05
C LEU A 71 1.82 -5.99 6.85
N VAL A 72 2.51 -5.04 7.47
CA VAL A 72 3.69 -5.31 8.31
C VAL A 72 3.30 -6.17 9.51
N GLU A 73 2.19 -5.85 10.18
CA GLU A 73 1.69 -6.64 11.31
C GLU A 73 1.38 -8.09 10.91
N GLU A 74 0.73 -8.30 9.76
CA GLU A 74 0.42 -9.65 9.27
C GLU A 74 1.67 -10.42 8.82
N LEU A 75 2.70 -9.73 8.31
CA LEU A 75 3.98 -10.35 8.00
C LEU A 75 4.75 -10.74 9.26
N GLN A 76 4.73 -9.91 10.31
CA GLN A 76 5.36 -10.21 11.59
C GLN A 76 4.71 -11.40 12.31
N LYS A 77 3.40 -11.61 12.14
CA LYS A 77 2.67 -12.79 12.66
C LYS A 77 3.06 -14.11 11.97
N GLY A 78 4.00 -14.10 11.02
CA GLY A 78 4.51 -15.31 10.39
C GLY A 78 3.72 -15.76 9.14
N THR A 79 3.08 -14.84 8.43
CA THR A 79 2.36 -15.06 7.14
C THR A 79 1.06 -15.88 7.21
N ARG A 80 0.18 -15.61 8.19
CA ARG A 80 -1.27 -15.96 8.08
C ARG A 80 -1.96 -15.31 6.88
N LEU A 81 -1.34 -14.29 6.29
CA LEU A 81 -1.83 -13.60 5.10
C LEU A 81 -2.12 -14.57 3.93
N HIS A 82 -1.26 -15.59 3.72
CA HIS A 82 -1.51 -16.59 2.67
C HIS A 82 -2.73 -17.44 3.01
N GLU A 83 -2.86 -17.91 4.26
CA GLU A 83 -3.99 -18.73 4.74
C GLU A 83 -5.32 -17.98 4.59
N ILE A 84 -5.34 -16.67 4.89
CA ILE A 84 -6.52 -15.80 4.72
C ILE A 84 -6.87 -15.61 3.24
N LEU A 85 -5.87 -15.40 2.37
CA LEU A 85 -6.09 -15.13 0.95
C LEU A 85 -6.52 -16.37 0.15
N THR A 86 -6.18 -17.57 0.61
CA THR A 86 -6.58 -18.82 -0.06
C THR A 86 -7.75 -19.54 0.56
N GLY A 87 -8.28 -19.06 1.70
CA GLY A 87 -9.52 -19.50 2.35
C GLY A 87 -9.98 -20.92 1.98
N ASP A 88 -9.39 -21.92 2.62
CA ASP A 88 -10.10 -23.18 2.90
C ASP A 88 -10.99 -22.98 4.13
#